data_AF-A0A8H7HY60-F1
#
_entry.id   AF-A0A8H7HY60-F1
#
_cell.length_a   1.000
_cell.length_b   1.000
_cell.length_c   1.000
_cell.angle_alpha   90.00
_cell.angle_beta   90.00
_cell.angle_gamma   90.00
#
_symmetry.space_group_name_H-M   'P 1'
#
loop_
_entity.id
_entity.type
_entity.pdbx_description
1 polymer ?
#
loop_
_entity_poly.entity_id
_entity_poly.type
_entity_poly.pdbx_seq_one_letter_code
_entity_poly.pdbx_strand_id
1 'polypeptide(L)'
;MSPSLSLPARTHSAVNLLSQHETRVMGNCSKSSAFSQYHTHPDSFFSHTPSLVSFFISSHFQPIFILKALPFILSSIMPLSMDSIPHYTLTEVVVVGIVAEVLLYGLISLYNGRKQLTPVVPHSQSCGLVTEKQTVSETPYCLRDGIYLPFSGKRVPNRLVKAPMTERVCVFDRETEVSHGKPNSALFRLYEEWSRGQYGMVITGNVLVDKHHLEAVGNPIIDRSLPSQPSTCTEDTPHPYTSAYAELALNARKHSHSTLVIAQLNHPGSHSSDKLTPVPVSPSGVMAAPAMGETYNRPRALTELEIWDIIDRFAYASYTLFLAGFDGVQLHAAHGYLLTQFLSPLTNLRTDAWGGALEGRAKIMLEIVNAIRRRCPSSFSISVKLNSQDFLVGGFTADDSLALCVLLEQHNVDFVEISGGTYDSMLDAFTHSRESTRKREAYFIEFSEKLRRQLTKTKVVLTGGFKTAGGMAQAIDDGACDFVGLARTTAAEPRIGASILATRTTRARPTLIPDHIGLQTGAAFVQIKDIGEGREATDFSKPEEATKFLTALGIVA
;
A
#
# COMPACT_ATOMS: atom_id res chain seq x y z
N MET A 1 -30.41 -45.05 -18.68
CA MET A 1 -30.74 -46.21 -17.84
C MET A 1 -30.21 -45.94 -16.45
N SER A 2 -31.11 -45.79 -15.48
CA SER A 2 -30.82 -45.61 -14.06
C SER A 2 -30.04 -46.82 -13.49
N PRO A 3 -29.42 -46.69 -12.30
CA PRO A 3 -30.17 -47.19 -11.15
C PRO A 3 -30.11 -46.31 -9.90
N SER A 4 -31.29 -46.21 -9.31
CA SER A 4 -31.59 -45.81 -7.93
C SER A 4 -31.12 -46.87 -6.92
N LEU A 5 -30.61 -46.43 -5.78
CA LEU A 5 -30.49 -47.24 -4.55
C LEU A 5 -31.16 -46.49 -3.41
N SER A 6 -31.96 -47.24 -2.65
CA SER A 6 -32.90 -46.78 -1.63
C SER A 6 -32.53 -47.29 -0.24
N LEU A 7 -32.76 -46.43 0.76
CA LEU A 7 -33.17 -46.71 2.17
C LEU A 7 -32.10 -47.21 3.17
N PRO A 8 -32.28 -47.04 4.52
CA PRO A 8 -33.51 -46.66 5.23
C PRO A 8 -33.39 -45.57 6.34
N ALA A 9 -34.56 -45.13 6.77
CA ALA A 9 -34.84 -44.33 7.97
C ALA A 9 -35.07 -45.20 9.23
N ARG A 10 -34.74 -44.64 10.40
CA ARG A 10 -35.35 -44.82 11.74
C ARG A 10 -35.22 -43.45 12.44
N THR A 11 -36.25 -42.63 12.73
CA THR A 11 -37.34 -42.72 13.74
C THR A 11 -36.88 -43.26 15.10
N HIS A 12 -37.20 -42.71 16.29
CA HIS A 12 -38.09 -41.62 16.71
C HIS A 12 -37.80 -41.28 18.20
N SER A 13 -37.98 -40.00 18.58
CA SER A 13 -38.53 -39.50 19.86
C SER A 13 -37.72 -39.75 21.16
N ALA A 14 -37.84 -38.99 22.25
CA ALA A 14 -38.76 -37.94 22.68
C ALA A 14 -38.07 -37.26 23.91
N VAL A 15 -38.01 -35.92 24.08
CA VAL A 15 -39.07 -35.00 24.53
C VAL A 15 -39.14 -34.84 26.06
N ASN A 16 -39.18 -33.54 26.46
CA ASN A 16 -39.70 -32.91 27.69
C ASN A 16 -38.81 -32.79 28.95
N LEU A 17 -38.89 -31.73 29.77
CA LEU A 17 -39.57 -30.41 29.80
C LEU A 17 -39.11 -29.69 31.09
N LEU A 18 -39.08 -28.34 31.06
CA LEU A 18 -39.46 -27.36 32.13
C LEU A 18 -38.72 -27.41 33.49
N SER A 19 -38.57 -26.34 34.27
CA SER A 19 -39.38 -25.13 34.55
C SER A 19 -38.47 -24.01 35.10
N GLN A 20 -38.59 -22.74 34.71
CA GLN A 20 -39.42 -21.67 35.30
C GLN A 20 -39.36 -21.45 36.83
N HIS A 21 -38.97 -20.22 37.22
CA HIS A 21 -39.59 -19.28 38.18
C HIS A 21 -38.91 -17.88 37.95
N GLU A 22 -39.58 -16.78 37.55
CA GLU A 22 -40.48 -15.85 38.29
C GLU A 22 -39.81 -15.15 39.50
N THR A 23 -39.91 -13.85 39.83
CA THR A 23 -40.77 -12.69 39.44
C THR A 23 -40.20 -11.33 39.99
N ARG A 24 -40.51 -10.20 39.32
CA ARG A 24 -40.89 -8.80 39.80
C ARG A 24 -39.94 -7.97 40.71
N VAL A 25 -39.77 -6.62 40.59
CA VAL A 25 -40.74 -5.49 40.73
C VAL A 25 -40.21 -4.13 40.15
N MET A 26 -41.13 -3.42 39.47
CA MET A 26 -41.44 -1.97 39.23
C MET A 26 -40.46 -0.77 39.36
N GLY A 27 -40.66 0.19 38.41
CA GLY A 27 -40.49 1.65 38.60
C GLY A 27 -40.84 2.49 37.36
N ASN A 28 -42.07 3.02 37.29
CA ASN A 28 -42.59 3.98 36.27
C ASN A 28 -42.04 5.41 36.46
N CYS A 29 -41.93 6.21 35.37
CA CYS A 29 -42.55 7.55 35.30
C CYS A 29 -42.54 8.17 33.88
N SER A 30 -43.64 8.86 33.56
CA SER A 30 -44.08 9.44 32.28
C SER A 30 -43.99 10.98 32.22
N LYS A 31 -44.00 11.58 31.00
CA LYS A 31 -44.73 12.80 30.52
C LYS A 31 -44.01 13.44 29.29
N SER A 32 -44.59 13.49 28.07
CA SER A 32 -45.44 14.55 27.42
C SER A 32 -44.80 15.96 27.42
N SER A 33 -44.76 16.82 26.38
CA SER A 33 -45.69 17.13 25.25
C SER A 33 -45.15 18.32 24.37
N ALA A 34 -45.70 18.48 23.14
CA ALA A 34 -46.05 19.74 22.41
C ALA A 34 -44.91 20.60 21.75
N PHE A 35 -44.85 20.78 20.41
CA PHE A 35 -45.63 21.60 19.43
C PHE A 35 -44.93 22.93 19.03
N SER A 36 -44.63 23.15 17.73
CA SER A 36 -45.12 24.28 16.91
C SER A 36 -44.31 24.48 15.62
N GLN A 37 -45.04 24.62 14.50
CA GLN A 37 -44.64 25.01 13.14
C GLN A 37 -44.39 26.53 13.03
N TYR A 38 -43.76 27.00 11.94
CA TYR A 38 -44.32 28.01 11.01
C TYR A 38 -43.49 28.14 9.71
N HIS A 39 -44.20 28.19 8.57
CA HIS A 39 -43.76 28.51 7.20
C HIS A 39 -44.03 30.01 6.90
N THR A 40 -43.27 30.63 5.98
CA THR A 40 -43.78 31.45 4.83
C THR A 40 -42.65 31.96 3.89
N HIS A 41 -42.92 31.91 2.57
CA HIS A 41 -42.25 32.53 1.39
C HIS A 41 -43.08 33.77 0.92
N PRO A 42 -42.84 34.47 -0.24
CA PRO A 42 -41.63 35.09 -0.85
C PRO A 42 -41.86 36.55 -1.41
N ASP A 43 -40.84 37.11 -2.08
CA ASP A 43 -40.81 38.09 -3.20
C ASP A 43 -40.75 39.65 -3.06
N SER A 44 -39.64 40.17 -3.63
CA SER A 44 -39.45 41.38 -4.50
C SER A 44 -39.41 42.82 -3.93
N PHE A 45 -38.27 43.53 -4.06
CA PHE A 45 -38.00 44.55 -5.10
C PHE A 45 -36.63 45.25 -4.93
N PHE A 46 -36.03 45.60 -6.08
CA PHE A 46 -34.71 46.23 -6.31
C PHE A 46 -34.52 47.63 -5.70
N SER A 47 -33.29 47.95 -5.24
CA SER A 47 -32.45 49.03 -5.80
C SER A 47 -31.16 49.27 -4.99
N HIS A 48 -30.11 49.62 -5.74
CA HIS A 48 -28.77 50.10 -5.33
C HIS A 48 -27.71 49.07 -4.91
N THR A 49 -26.77 48.87 -5.83
CA THR A 49 -25.46 48.26 -5.68
C THR A 49 -24.48 49.16 -4.92
N PRO A 50 -23.86 48.63 -3.84
CA PRO A 50 -22.44 48.86 -3.57
C PRO A 50 -21.65 47.56 -3.68
N SER A 51 -20.36 47.69 -3.98
CA SER A 51 -19.43 46.61 -4.33
C SER A 51 -19.48 45.37 -3.41
N LEU A 52 -19.52 44.18 -4.03
CA LEU A 52 -19.55 42.84 -3.44
C LEU A 52 -18.43 42.53 -2.43
N VAL A 53 -17.41 43.39 -2.32
CA VAL A 53 -16.27 43.22 -1.41
C VAL A 53 -16.61 43.68 0.02
N SER A 54 -17.55 44.61 0.20
CA SER A 54 -17.84 45.18 1.53
C SER A 54 -18.91 44.41 2.32
N PHE A 55 -19.66 43.49 1.70
CA PHE A 55 -20.72 42.75 2.39
C PHE A 55 -20.25 41.43 3.02
N PHE A 56 -19.12 40.87 2.59
CA PHE A 56 -18.65 39.56 3.06
C PHE A 56 -17.87 39.57 4.39
N ILE A 57 -17.60 40.74 4.98
CA ILE A 57 -16.75 40.85 6.19
C ILE A 57 -17.58 40.82 7.51
N SER A 58 -18.91 40.75 7.47
CA SER A 58 -19.73 41.00 8.67
C SER A 58 -20.76 39.91 9.07
N SER A 59 -20.68 38.66 8.58
CA SER A 59 -21.65 37.64 9.01
C SER A 59 -21.07 36.23 9.05
N HIS A 60 -21.20 35.57 10.20
CA HIS A 60 -20.83 34.17 10.41
C HIS A 60 -21.66 33.25 9.50
N PHE A 61 -21.08 32.69 8.43
CA PHE A 61 -21.71 31.65 7.62
C PHE A 61 -20.75 30.51 7.30
N GLN A 62 -21.32 29.29 7.24
CA GLN A 62 -20.62 28.00 7.22
C GLN A 62 -19.92 27.65 5.89
N PRO A 63 -18.94 26.70 5.90
CA PRO A 63 -18.05 26.40 4.76
C PRO A 63 -18.72 25.89 3.47
N ILE A 64 -20.00 25.54 3.52
CA ILE A 64 -20.72 24.88 2.41
C ILE A 64 -21.02 25.85 1.24
N PHE A 65 -21.03 27.17 1.46
CA PHE A 65 -21.33 28.14 0.40
C PHE A 65 -20.14 28.47 -0.51
N ILE A 66 -18.90 28.37 -0.01
CA ILE A 66 -17.68 28.64 -0.80
C ILE A 66 -17.52 27.60 -1.92
N LEU A 67 -17.88 26.33 -1.65
CA LEU A 67 -17.88 25.25 -2.64
C LEU A 67 -18.93 25.42 -3.75
N LYS A 68 -20.03 26.14 -3.50
CA LYS A 68 -21.08 26.41 -4.51
C LYS A 68 -20.81 27.64 -5.37
N ALA A 69 -19.95 28.56 -4.94
CA ALA A 69 -19.61 29.79 -5.67
C ALA A 69 -18.38 29.64 -6.60
N LEU A 70 -17.58 28.59 -6.42
CA LEU A 70 -16.37 28.31 -7.19
C LEU A 70 -16.58 28.27 -8.73
N PRO A 71 -17.68 27.72 -9.27
CA PRO A 71 -17.93 27.70 -10.71
C PRO A 71 -18.15 29.10 -11.31
N PHE A 72 -18.76 30.02 -10.55
CA PHE A 72 -19.04 31.40 -10.99
C PHE A 72 -17.78 32.29 -10.95
N ILE A 73 -16.87 32.01 -10.02
CA ILE A 73 -15.58 32.72 -9.93
C ILE A 73 -14.66 32.27 -11.07
N LEU A 74 -14.65 30.98 -11.41
CA LEU A 74 -13.88 30.44 -12.53
C LEU A 74 -14.38 30.92 -13.89
N SER A 75 -15.70 31.09 -14.08
CA SER A 75 -16.26 31.62 -15.34
C SER A 75 -15.99 33.11 -15.57
N SER A 76 -15.56 33.84 -14.53
CA SER A 76 -15.34 35.29 -14.60
C SER A 76 -13.88 35.67 -14.89
N ILE A 77 -12.94 34.72 -14.79
CA ILE A 77 -11.49 34.97 -14.88
C ILE A 77 -10.92 34.53 -16.24
N MET A 78 -11.63 33.75 -17.05
CA MET A 78 -11.22 33.39 -18.42
C MET A 78 -12.41 33.19 -19.35
N PRO A 79 -12.67 34.07 -20.35
CA PRO A 79 -13.56 33.75 -21.44
C PRO A 79 -12.77 32.98 -22.50
N LEU A 80 -12.85 31.65 -22.50
CA LEU A 80 -12.33 30.82 -23.59
C LEU A 80 -13.50 30.18 -24.34
N SER A 81 -13.71 30.65 -25.57
CA SER A 81 -14.58 30.06 -26.59
C SER A 81 -14.04 28.68 -27.00
N MET A 82 -14.88 27.65 -27.00
CA MET A 82 -14.47 26.25 -27.25
C MET A 82 -14.27 25.86 -28.73
N ASP A 83 -14.34 26.79 -29.68
CA ASP A 83 -14.30 26.43 -31.11
C ASP A 83 -12.98 26.73 -31.84
N SER A 84 -11.89 27.05 -31.12
CA SER A 84 -10.57 27.18 -31.77
C SER A 84 -9.42 27.02 -30.78
N ILE A 85 -8.72 25.87 -30.81
CA ILE A 85 -7.26 25.65 -30.55
C ILE A 85 -7.01 24.11 -30.41
N PRO A 86 -5.95 23.53 -31.02
CA PRO A 86 -5.73 22.08 -31.07
C PRO A 86 -4.89 21.52 -29.91
N HIS A 87 -5.13 20.24 -29.58
CA HIS A 87 -4.31 19.26 -28.83
C HIS A 87 -3.40 19.77 -27.70
N TYR A 88 -3.89 19.69 -26.45
CA TYR A 88 -3.03 19.70 -25.27
C TYR A 88 -2.35 18.35 -25.07
N THR A 89 -1.08 18.37 -24.64
CA THR A 89 -0.37 17.17 -24.19
C THR A 89 -0.70 16.86 -22.73
N LEU A 90 -0.68 15.57 -22.35
CA LEU A 90 -1.05 15.05 -21.03
C LEU A 90 -0.36 15.78 -19.85
N THR A 91 0.82 16.36 -20.10
CA THR A 91 1.61 17.15 -19.15
C THR A 91 0.92 18.44 -18.73
N GLU A 92 0.19 19.11 -19.62
CA GLU A 92 -0.40 20.43 -19.37
C GLU A 92 -1.66 20.34 -18.49
N VAL A 93 -2.43 19.24 -18.62
CA VAL A 93 -3.62 18.97 -17.80
C VAL A 93 -3.23 18.57 -16.36
N VAL A 94 -2.13 17.84 -16.19
CA VAL A 94 -1.60 17.43 -14.88
C VAL A 94 -1.06 18.64 -14.10
N VAL A 95 -0.37 19.56 -14.76
CA VAL A 95 0.16 20.78 -14.13
C VAL A 95 -0.97 21.68 -13.64
N VAL A 96 -2.05 21.84 -14.41
CA VAL A 96 -3.20 22.66 -14.00
C VAL A 96 -3.93 22.06 -12.79
N GLY A 97 -4.05 20.74 -12.70
CA GLY A 97 -4.66 20.06 -11.55
C GLY A 97 -3.87 20.26 -10.24
N ILE A 98 -2.54 20.11 -10.31
CA ILE A 98 -1.65 20.29 -9.15
C ILE A 98 -1.65 21.75 -8.66
N VAL A 99 -1.67 22.71 -9.59
CA VAL A 99 -1.69 24.15 -9.26
C VAL A 99 -3.00 24.55 -8.57
N ALA A 100 -4.14 24.01 -9.03
CA ALA A 100 -5.44 24.26 -8.40
C ALA A 100 -5.52 23.72 -6.96
N GLU A 101 -4.91 22.57 -6.70
CA GLU A 101 -4.87 21.94 -5.38
C GLU A 101 -3.97 22.73 -4.41
N VAL A 102 -2.78 23.13 -4.84
CA VAL A 102 -1.85 23.96 -4.03
C VAL A 102 -2.46 25.31 -3.66
N LEU A 103 -3.18 25.95 -4.58
CA LEU A 103 -3.86 27.23 -4.32
C LEU A 103 -5.02 27.07 -3.31
N LEU A 104 -5.78 25.98 -3.39
CA LEU A 104 -6.85 25.69 -2.44
C LEU A 104 -6.29 25.45 -1.02
N TYR A 105 -5.18 24.71 -0.91
CA TYR A 105 -4.52 24.45 0.37
C TYR A 105 -3.82 25.70 0.96
N GLY A 106 -3.24 26.55 0.11
CA GLY A 106 -2.67 27.84 0.54
C GLY A 106 -3.72 28.76 1.15
N LEU A 107 -4.92 28.80 0.58
CA LEU A 107 -6.06 29.57 1.10
C LEU A 107 -6.59 29.01 2.44
N ILE A 108 -6.64 27.69 2.59
CA ILE A 108 -7.03 27.03 3.85
C ILE A 108 -6.00 27.30 4.97
N SER A 109 -4.71 27.27 4.64
CA SER A 109 -3.63 27.55 5.60
C SER A 109 -3.62 29.02 6.05
N LEU A 110 -3.91 29.96 5.14
CA LEU A 110 -4.07 31.39 5.47
C LEU A 110 -5.31 31.65 6.35
N TYR A 111 -6.38 30.88 6.18
CA TYR A 111 -7.58 30.96 7.02
C TYR A 111 -7.32 30.46 8.46
N ASN A 112 -6.52 29.39 8.62
CA ASN A 112 -6.22 28.81 9.93
C ASN A 112 -5.10 29.54 10.71
N GLY A 113 -4.25 30.33 10.04
CA GLY A 113 -3.11 31.04 10.64
C GLY A 113 -3.43 32.27 11.49
N ARG A 114 -4.71 32.62 11.71
CA ARG A 114 -5.12 33.83 12.49
C ARG A 114 -5.55 33.55 13.94
N LYS A 115 -5.04 32.51 14.59
CA LYS A 115 -5.14 32.35 16.06
C LYS A 115 -3.76 32.43 16.73
N GLN A 116 -3.47 33.66 17.15
CA GLN A 116 -2.46 34.19 18.08
C GLN A 116 -1.37 33.25 18.66
N LEU A 117 -0.11 33.65 18.45
CA LEU A 117 1.06 33.31 19.25
C LEU A 117 1.40 34.50 20.17
N THR A 118 1.57 34.26 21.47
CA THR A 118 2.30 35.16 22.39
C THR A 118 3.65 34.53 22.73
N PRO A 119 4.75 35.29 22.83
CA PRO A 119 6.08 34.72 23.05
C PRO A 119 6.38 34.58 24.54
N VAL A 120 6.81 33.37 24.95
CA VAL A 120 7.45 33.11 26.24
C VAL A 120 8.96 32.99 26.01
N VAL A 121 9.74 33.78 26.75
CA VAL A 121 11.22 33.79 26.72
C VAL A 121 11.75 32.68 27.65
N PRO A 122 12.66 31.79 27.22
CA PRO A 122 13.31 30.85 28.13
C PRO A 122 14.64 31.39 28.65
N HIS A 123 14.85 31.24 29.96
CA HIS A 123 16.13 31.46 30.63
C HIS A 123 17.17 30.40 30.25
N SER A 124 18.43 30.85 30.19
CA SER A 124 19.63 30.06 29.90
C SER A 124 20.03 29.16 31.07
N GLN A 125 20.28 27.88 30.77
CA GLN A 125 21.15 27.02 31.56
C GLN A 125 22.14 26.32 30.64
N SER A 126 23.42 26.42 31.01
CA SER A 126 24.56 25.80 30.36
C SER A 126 24.58 24.29 30.66
N CYS A 127 24.83 23.46 29.64
CA CYS A 127 25.15 22.04 29.83
C CYS A 127 26.37 21.68 28.97
N GLY A 128 27.30 20.96 29.60
CA GLY A 128 28.66 20.74 29.14
C GLY A 128 28.80 19.87 27.89
N LEU A 129 29.91 20.10 27.20
CA LEU A 129 30.38 19.32 26.05
C LEU A 129 30.73 17.90 26.48
N VAL A 130 29.90 16.93 26.09
CA VAL A 130 30.29 15.51 26.04
C VAL A 130 30.91 15.28 24.66
N THR A 131 32.21 15.02 24.64
CA THR A 131 32.93 14.61 23.43
C THR A 131 32.60 13.15 23.13
N GLU A 132 31.78 12.94 22.10
CA GLU A 132 31.43 11.62 21.60
C GLU A 132 32.66 11.01 20.90
N LYS A 133 33.30 10.03 21.55
CA LYS A 133 34.38 9.24 20.94
C LYS A 133 33.79 8.46 19.77
N GLN A 134 34.18 8.80 18.54
CA GLN A 134 33.97 7.96 17.36
C GLN A 134 34.72 6.64 17.54
N THR A 135 34.01 5.62 18.03
CA THR A 135 34.43 4.23 17.92
C THR A 135 34.29 3.80 16.47
N VAL A 136 35.36 3.23 15.91
CA VAL A 136 35.40 2.62 14.58
C VAL A 136 34.28 1.58 14.52
N SER A 137 33.22 1.91 13.77
CA SER A 137 31.96 1.18 13.74
C SER A 137 32.12 -0.15 13.00
N GLU A 138 32.30 -1.25 13.73
CA GLU A 138 32.05 -2.59 13.18
C GLU A 138 30.55 -2.71 12.81
N THR A 139 30.25 -3.29 11.66
CA THR A 139 28.88 -3.57 11.25
C THR A 139 28.38 -4.68 12.16
N PRO A 140 27.22 -4.52 12.80
CA PRO A 140 26.72 -5.52 13.74
C PRO A 140 26.59 -6.89 13.06
N TYR A 141 27.18 -7.89 13.70
CA TYR A 141 27.23 -9.28 13.20
C TYR A 141 25.85 -9.81 12.82
N CYS A 142 24.80 -9.42 13.57
CA CYS A 142 23.42 -9.83 13.33
C CYS A 142 22.92 -9.51 11.91
N LEU A 143 23.37 -8.42 11.28
CA LEU A 143 22.96 -8.07 9.91
C LEU A 143 23.48 -9.05 8.86
N ARG A 144 24.65 -9.67 9.10
CA ARG A 144 25.28 -10.66 8.21
C ARG A 144 24.81 -12.08 8.50
N ASP A 145 24.20 -12.31 9.65
CA ASP A 145 23.75 -13.64 10.07
C ASP A 145 22.57 -14.09 9.20
N GLY A 146 22.72 -15.20 8.49
CA GLY A 146 21.69 -15.72 7.60
C GLY A 146 20.87 -16.82 8.26
N ILE A 147 19.55 -16.75 8.13
CA ILE A 147 18.60 -17.66 8.78
C ILE A 147 17.72 -18.42 7.79
N TYR A 148 17.09 -19.48 8.25
CA TYR A 148 16.14 -20.29 7.47
C TYR A 148 14.72 -19.74 7.56
N LEU A 149 14.03 -19.77 6.43
CA LEU A 149 12.58 -19.68 6.37
C LEU A 149 11.98 -21.00 6.86
N PRO A 150 11.02 -20.95 7.80
CA PRO A 150 10.62 -22.10 8.62
C PRO A 150 9.88 -23.21 7.86
N PHE A 151 9.17 -22.88 6.78
CA PHE A 151 8.28 -23.80 6.08
C PHE A 151 8.83 -24.20 4.71
N SER A 152 9.39 -23.26 3.94
CA SER A 152 10.06 -23.58 2.68
C SER A 152 11.46 -24.20 2.87
N GLY A 153 12.07 -24.02 4.05
CA GLY A 153 13.44 -24.47 4.32
C GLY A 153 14.51 -23.70 3.55
N LYS A 154 14.15 -22.62 2.86
CA LYS A 154 15.11 -21.77 2.14
C LYS A 154 15.95 -20.97 3.12
N ARG A 155 17.25 -20.86 2.84
CA ARG A 155 18.17 -20.04 3.63
C ARG A 155 18.29 -18.64 3.04
N VAL A 156 18.01 -17.63 3.86
CA VAL A 156 18.30 -16.23 3.53
C VAL A 156 19.74 -15.92 3.99
N PRO A 157 20.64 -15.41 3.13
CA PRO A 157 22.06 -15.33 3.46
C PRO A 157 22.44 -14.20 4.43
N ASN A 158 21.59 -13.21 4.61
CA ASN A 158 21.76 -12.10 5.56
C ASN A 158 20.40 -11.46 5.89
N ARG A 159 20.36 -10.46 6.79
CA ARG A 159 19.10 -9.90 7.32
C ARG A 159 18.52 -8.72 6.52
N LEU A 160 19.15 -8.31 5.41
CA LEU A 160 18.70 -7.17 4.62
C LEU A 160 17.79 -7.60 3.47
N VAL A 161 16.70 -6.87 3.25
CA VAL A 161 15.72 -7.13 2.21
C VAL A 161 15.55 -5.90 1.33
N LYS A 162 15.72 -6.04 0.02
CA LYS A 162 15.19 -5.04 -0.93
C LYS A 162 13.68 -5.22 -0.93
N ALA A 163 12.98 -4.28 -0.30
CA ALA A 163 11.54 -4.33 -0.12
C ALA A 163 10.80 -3.94 -1.42
N PRO A 164 9.52 -4.33 -1.55
CA PRO A 164 8.69 -4.00 -2.71
C PRO A 164 8.58 -2.50 -2.97
N MET A 165 8.69 -2.11 -4.24
CA MET A 165 8.39 -0.76 -4.74
C MET A 165 7.82 -0.91 -6.14
N THR A 166 6.66 -0.31 -6.41
CA THR A 166 6.09 -0.32 -7.78
C THR A 166 7.05 0.36 -8.75
N GLU A 167 7.51 -0.36 -9.76
CA GLU A 167 8.58 0.11 -10.65
C GLU A 167 8.03 0.87 -11.87
N ARG A 168 6.86 0.46 -12.37
CA ARG A 168 6.17 1.09 -13.52
C ARG A 168 7.03 1.22 -14.79
N VAL A 169 7.91 0.23 -15.05
CA VAL A 169 8.85 0.24 -16.20
C VAL A 169 8.57 -0.83 -17.28
N CYS A 170 7.57 -1.69 -17.11
CA CYS A 170 7.19 -2.66 -18.13
C CYS A 170 6.47 -1.99 -19.30
N VAL A 171 6.39 -2.71 -20.43
CA VAL A 171 5.67 -2.24 -21.61
C VAL A 171 4.18 -2.12 -21.32
N PHE A 172 3.56 -1.05 -21.81
CA PHE A 172 2.11 -0.85 -21.78
C PHE A 172 1.67 -0.17 -23.08
N ASP A 173 0.77 -0.82 -23.81
CA ASP A 173 0.28 -0.38 -25.12
C ASP A 173 -1.22 -0.60 -25.23
N ARG A 174 -2.00 0.47 -25.02
CA ARG A 174 -3.47 0.43 -24.99
C ARG A 174 -4.11 -0.19 -26.24
N GLU A 175 -3.42 -0.21 -27.37
CA GLU A 175 -4.00 -0.64 -28.64
C GLU A 175 -3.87 -2.13 -28.89
N THR A 176 -2.75 -2.74 -28.48
CA THR A 176 -2.46 -4.13 -28.84
C THR A 176 -2.58 -5.11 -27.68
N GLU A 177 -2.49 -4.69 -26.41
CA GLU A 177 -2.46 -5.52 -25.18
C GLU A 177 -1.41 -6.67 -25.15
N VAL A 178 -0.82 -7.06 -26.29
CA VAL A 178 0.01 -8.27 -26.48
C VAL A 178 1.28 -8.27 -25.64
N SER A 179 1.76 -7.10 -25.26
CA SER A 179 3.01 -6.95 -24.50
C SER A 179 2.83 -6.28 -23.14
N HIS A 180 1.57 -6.07 -22.71
CA HIS A 180 1.25 -5.43 -21.43
C HIS A 180 1.93 -6.14 -20.27
N GLY A 181 2.66 -5.38 -19.47
CA GLY A 181 3.29 -5.88 -18.26
C GLY A 181 4.39 -6.91 -18.50
N LYS A 182 4.88 -7.08 -19.74
CA LYS A 182 6.01 -7.96 -20.03
C LYS A 182 7.30 -7.37 -19.43
N PRO A 183 8.05 -8.14 -18.60
CA PRO A 183 9.39 -7.75 -18.19
C PRO A 183 10.29 -7.42 -19.39
N ASN A 184 11.05 -6.34 -19.28
CA ASN A 184 11.89 -5.82 -20.37
C ASN A 184 13.30 -5.47 -19.86
N SER A 185 14.15 -4.99 -20.78
CA SER A 185 15.54 -4.67 -20.45
C SER A 185 15.71 -3.59 -19.38
N ALA A 186 14.75 -2.67 -19.22
CA ALA A 186 14.79 -1.67 -18.16
C ALA A 186 14.56 -2.31 -16.79
N LEU A 187 13.56 -3.20 -16.68
CA LEU A 187 13.33 -3.97 -15.46
C LEU A 187 14.53 -4.89 -15.16
N PHE A 188 15.11 -5.54 -16.16
CA PHE A 188 16.28 -6.40 -15.97
C PHE A 188 17.48 -5.63 -15.42
N ARG A 189 17.79 -4.45 -15.98
CA ARG A 189 18.85 -3.56 -15.47
C ARG A 189 18.61 -3.14 -14.03
N LEU A 190 17.37 -2.79 -13.69
CA LEU A 190 17.00 -2.39 -12.33
C LEU A 190 17.29 -3.49 -11.31
N TYR A 191 16.92 -4.73 -11.63
CA TYR A 191 17.14 -5.86 -10.73
C TYR A 191 18.59 -6.37 -10.72
N GLU A 192 19.29 -6.28 -11.85
CA GLU A 192 20.73 -6.49 -11.89
C GLU A 192 21.44 -5.50 -10.96
N GLU A 193 21.05 -4.22 -11.00
CA GLU A 193 21.66 -3.19 -10.18
C GLU A 193 21.37 -3.40 -8.68
N TRP A 194 20.14 -3.78 -8.32
CA TRP A 194 19.83 -4.19 -6.94
C TRP A 194 20.56 -5.46 -6.51
N SER A 195 20.86 -6.40 -7.42
CA SER A 195 21.62 -7.61 -7.07
C SER A 195 23.04 -7.29 -6.54
N ARG A 196 23.63 -6.16 -6.96
CA ARG A 196 24.92 -5.67 -6.46
C ARG A 196 24.87 -5.24 -5.00
N GLY A 197 23.67 -4.98 -4.46
CA GLY A 197 23.45 -4.66 -3.06
C GLY A 197 23.52 -5.86 -2.10
N GLN A 198 23.72 -7.09 -2.60
CA GLN A 198 23.90 -8.31 -1.79
C GLN A 198 22.81 -8.52 -0.73
N TYR A 199 21.57 -8.13 -1.03
CA TYR A 199 20.44 -8.33 -0.12
C TYR A 199 20.17 -9.82 0.10
N GLY A 200 19.77 -10.20 1.31
CA GLY A 200 19.35 -11.56 1.61
C GLY A 200 18.12 -11.97 0.80
N MET A 201 17.18 -11.03 0.64
CA MET A 201 16.03 -11.19 -0.24
C MET A 201 15.84 -9.96 -1.12
N VAL A 202 15.40 -10.20 -2.35
CA VAL A 202 14.93 -9.17 -3.28
C VAL A 202 13.46 -9.45 -3.56
N ILE A 203 12.58 -8.54 -3.13
CA ILE A 203 11.16 -8.65 -3.39
C ILE A 203 10.76 -7.67 -4.50
N THR A 204 9.98 -8.15 -5.47
CA THR A 204 9.52 -7.29 -6.56
C THR A 204 8.51 -6.25 -6.12
N GLY A 205 8.28 -5.22 -6.94
CA GLY A 205 7.04 -4.45 -6.88
C GLY A 205 5.84 -5.24 -7.37
N ASN A 206 4.72 -4.54 -7.53
CA ASN A 206 3.42 -5.09 -7.91
C ASN A 206 3.50 -5.91 -9.21
N VAL A 207 3.28 -7.23 -9.11
CA VAL A 207 2.94 -8.09 -10.24
C VAL A 207 1.43 -8.33 -10.22
N LEU A 208 0.73 -7.81 -11.22
CA LEU A 208 -0.73 -7.87 -11.27
C LEU A 208 -1.18 -9.23 -11.80
N VAL A 209 -2.16 -9.82 -11.12
CA VAL A 209 -2.73 -11.14 -11.46
C VAL A 209 -3.91 -11.04 -12.43
N ASP A 210 -4.34 -9.83 -12.76
CA ASP A 210 -5.44 -9.54 -13.67
C ASP A 210 -5.08 -8.33 -14.55
N LYS A 211 -5.08 -8.53 -15.86
CA LYS A 211 -4.74 -7.48 -16.83
C LYS A 211 -5.77 -6.35 -16.89
N HIS A 212 -7.00 -6.57 -16.42
CA HIS A 212 -8.07 -5.58 -16.41
C HIS A 212 -8.10 -4.72 -15.14
N HIS A 213 -7.36 -5.14 -14.10
CA HIS A 213 -7.28 -4.45 -12.82
C HIS A 213 -5.83 -4.04 -12.53
N LEU A 214 -5.49 -2.81 -12.92
CA LEU A 214 -4.13 -2.30 -12.84
C LEU A 214 -4.00 -1.21 -11.78
N GLU A 215 -2.92 -1.29 -11.01
CA GLU A 215 -2.53 -0.24 -10.08
C GLU A 215 -2.01 0.99 -10.85
N ALA A 216 -1.20 0.75 -11.87
CA ALA A 216 -0.64 1.78 -12.73
C ALA A 216 -0.19 1.23 -14.09
N VAL A 217 0.07 2.17 -15.01
CA VAL A 217 0.73 1.89 -16.28
C VAL A 217 2.14 1.35 -16.01
N GLY A 218 2.54 0.34 -16.79
CA GLY A 218 3.88 -0.23 -16.75
C GLY A 218 4.16 -1.15 -15.56
N ASN A 219 3.14 -1.54 -14.78
CA ASN A 219 3.32 -2.63 -13.84
C ASN A 219 3.54 -3.97 -14.59
N PRO A 220 4.36 -4.88 -14.04
CA PRO A 220 4.39 -6.26 -14.48
C PRO A 220 3.03 -6.95 -14.33
N ILE A 221 2.67 -7.83 -15.29
CA ILE A 221 1.39 -8.57 -15.29
C ILE A 221 1.68 -10.06 -15.54
N ILE A 222 0.93 -10.92 -14.85
CA ILE A 222 0.80 -12.35 -15.17
C ILE A 222 -0.70 -12.66 -15.20
N ASP A 223 -1.24 -12.87 -16.40
CA ASP A 223 -2.65 -13.16 -16.61
C ASP A 223 -2.78 -14.25 -17.68
N ARG A 224 -3.54 -15.30 -17.36
CA ARG A 224 -3.75 -16.48 -18.23
C ARG A 224 -4.43 -16.18 -19.57
N SER A 225 -5.08 -15.02 -19.68
CA SER A 225 -5.76 -14.55 -20.90
C SER A 225 -4.91 -13.63 -21.78
N LEU A 226 -3.67 -13.32 -21.37
CA LEU A 226 -2.77 -12.54 -22.23
C LEU A 226 -2.50 -13.32 -23.53
N PRO A 227 -2.73 -12.69 -24.69
CA PRO A 227 -2.64 -13.39 -25.95
C PRO A 227 -1.19 -13.77 -26.22
N SER A 228 -0.91 -15.07 -26.25
CA SER A 228 0.38 -15.57 -26.66
C SER A 228 0.29 -16.55 -27.78
N GLN A 229 0.15 -16.03 -28.99
CA GLN A 229 0.10 -16.84 -30.21
C GLN A 229 -1.05 -17.90 -30.16
N PRO A 230 -1.42 -18.58 -31.26
CA PRO A 230 -2.75 -19.16 -31.38
C PRO A 230 -3.04 -20.31 -30.40
N SER A 231 -3.96 -20.03 -29.46
CA SER A 231 -4.99 -20.91 -28.89
C SER A 231 -4.64 -22.39 -28.72
N THR A 232 -3.75 -22.73 -27.78
CA THR A 232 -3.67 -24.08 -27.19
C THR A 232 -3.30 -24.08 -25.69
N CYS A 233 -3.55 -22.98 -24.97
CA CYS A 233 -3.24 -22.90 -23.53
C CYS A 233 -4.18 -23.82 -22.73
N THR A 234 -3.61 -24.90 -22.18
CA THR A 234 -4.19 -25.71 -21.09
C THR A 234 -3.66 -25.20 -19.75
N GLU A 235 -4.25 -25.63 -18.62
CA GLU A 235 -3.82 -25.22 -17.27
C GLU A 235 -2.31 -25.45 -17.00
N ASP A 236 -1.68 -26.37 -17.73
CA ASP A 236 -0.27 -26.76 -17.57
C ASP A 236 0.69 -26.07 -18.57
N THR A 237 0.20 -25.15 -19.41
CA THR A 237 1.05 -24.46 -20.39
C THR A 237 1.74 -23.26 -19.74
N PRO A 238 3.09 -23.14 -19.81
CA PRO A 238 3.80 -22.00 -19.24
C PRO A 238 3.28 -20.67 -19.80
N HIS A 239 3.07 -19.68 -18.92
CA HIS A 239 2.67 -18.35 -19.33
C HIS A 239 3.67 -17.79 -20.37
N PRO A 240 3.22 -17.03 -21.38
CA PRO A 240 4.10 -16.49 -22.41
C PRO A 240 5.29 -15.67 -21.95
N TYR A 241 5.15 -15.02 -20.80
CA TYR A 241 6.24 -14.23 -20.22
C TYR A 241 7.12 -15.04 -19.26
N THR A 242 6.93 -16.35 -19.11
CA THR A 242 7.73 -17.18 -18.19
C THR A 242 9.23 -17.00 -18.43
N SER A 243 9.67 -16.96 -19.68
CA SER A 243 11.09 -16.71 -20.02
C SER A 243 11.57 -15.31 -19.62
N ALA A 244 10.73 -14.29 -19.79
CA ALA A 244 11.05 -12.92 -19.38
C ALA A 244 11.12 -12.79 -17.85
N TYR A 245 10.23 -13.48 -17.11
CA TYR A 245 10.32 -13.58 -15.66
C TYR A 245 11.54 -14.40 -15.21
N ALA A 246 11.94 -15.43 -15.95
CA ALA A 246 13.17 -16.18 -15.66
C ALA A 246 14.41 -15.31 -15.83
N GLU A 247 14.45 -14.50 -16.88
CA GLU A 247 15.51 -13.51 -17.07
C GLU A 247 15.52 -12.47 -15.95
N LEU A 248 14.36 -12.00 -15.48
CA LEU A 248 14.25 -11.12 -14.32
C LEU A 248 14.83 -11.78 -13.05
N ALA A 249 14.49 -13.04 -12.78
CA ALA A 249 14.99 -13.77 -11.61
C ALA A 249 16.51 -14.00 -11.66
N LEU A 250 17.07 -14.23 -12.85
CA LEU A 250 18.51 -14.33 -13.07
C LEU A 250 19.22 -13.00 -12.81
N ASN A 251 18.68 -11.89 -13.33
CA ASN A 251 19.25 -10.56 -13.09
C ASN A 251 19.20 -10.17 -11.61
N ALA A 252 18.09 -10.46 -10.92
CA ALA A 252 17.92 -10.17 -9.49
C ALA A 252 18.95 -10.85 -8.57
N ARG A 253 19.57 -11.96 -9.02
CA ARG A 253 20.60 -12.70 -8.27
C ARG A 253 21.98 -12.69 -8.93
N LYS A 254 22.17 -11.94 -10.02
CA LYS A 254 23.39 -11.96 -10.86
C LYS A 254 24.68 -11.73 -10.07
N HIS A 255 24.66 -10.78 -9.13
CA HIS A 255 25.81 -10.46 -8.26
C HIS A 255 25.70 -11.03 -6.84
N SER A 256 24.65 -11.80 -6.55
CA SER A 256 24.40 -12.41 -5.25
C SER A 256 23.60 -13.71 -5.40
N HIS A 257 24.29 -14.78 -5.81
CA HIS A 257 23.67 -16.06 -6.21
C HIS A 257 22.81 -16.72 -5.12
N SER A 258 23.06 -16.42 -3.84
CA SER A 258 22.31 -16.97 -2.70
C SER A 258 21.12 -16.10 -2.28
N THR A 259 20.93 -14.93 -2.89
CA THR A 259 19.76 -14.07 -2.64
C THR A 259 18.49 -14.80 -3.06
N LEU A 260 17.47 -14.75 -2.20
CA LEU A 260 16.15 -15.24 -2.56
C LEU A 260 15.40 -14.16 -3.37
N VAL A 261 14.77 -14.57 -4.46
CA VAL A 261 13.96 -13.68 -5.31
C VAL A 261 12.49 -14.00 -5.11
N ILE A 262 11.74 -13.04 -4.58
CA ILE A 262 10.32 -13.18 -4.23
C ILE A 262 9.50 -12.21 -5.08
N ALA A 263 8.42 -12.66 -5.70
CA ALA A 263 7.53 -11.77 -6.46
C ALA A 263 6.35 -11.32 -5.60
N GLN A 264 6.09 -10.01 -5.54
CA GLN A 264 4.92 -9.47 -4.86
C GLN A 264 3.71 -9.50 -5.80
N LEU A 265 2.74 -10.35 -5.52
CA LEU A 265 1.49 -10.46 -6.27
C LEU A 265 0.44 -9.49 -5.73
N ASN A 266 -0.28 -8.82 -6.61
CA ASN A 266 -1.30 -7.85 -6.23
C ASN A 266 -2.55 -7.91 -7.13
N HIS A 267 -3.68 -7.52 -6.54
CA HIS A 267 -4.89 -7.12 -7.23
C HIS A 267 -5.40 -5.81 -6.60
N PRO A 268 -5.50 -4.70 -7.34
CA PRO A 268 -5.74 -3.38 -6.77
C PRO A 268 -7.17 -3.17 -6.24
N GLY A 269 -8.15 -3.91 -6.76
CA GLY A 269 -9.54 -3.82 -6.29
C GLY A 269 -10.12 -2.43 -6.54
N SER A 270 -10.67 -1.77 -5.52
CA SER A 270 -11.17 -0.39 -5.64
C SER A 270 -10.09 0.67 -5.88
N HIS A 271 -8.80 0.35 -5.73
CA HIS A 271 -7.66 1.23 -6.04
C HIS A 271 -7.16 1.09 -7.50
N SER A 272 -7.94 0.49 -8.40
CA SER A 272 -7.58 0.52 -9.82
C SER A 272 -7.86 1.91 -10.39
N SER A 273 -6.85 2.55 -10.99
CA SER A 273 -6.96 3.90 -11.57
C SER A 273 -8.12 3.99 -12.56
N ASP A 274 -8.92 5.05 -12.45
CA ASP A 274 -10.07 5.30 -13.35
C ASP A 274 -9.68 5.45 -14.83
N LYS A 275 -8.42 5.85 -15.09
CA LYS A 275 -7.81 5.95 -16.43
C LYS A 275 -7.54 4.60 -17.08
N LEU A 276 -7.51 3.52 -16.31
CA LEU A 276 -7.10 2.18 -16.74
C LEU A 276 -8.21 1.15 -16.58
N THR A 277 -9.02 1.28 -15.52
CA THR A 277 -10.05 0.31 -15.18
C THR A 277 -11.41 1.00 -15.14
N PRO A 278 -12.24 0.85 -16.20
CA PRO A 278 -13.57 1.45 -16.27
C PRO A 278 -14.51 0.96 -15.16
N VAL A 279 -14.41 -0.32 -14.80
CA VAL A 279 -15.28 -0.95 -13.78
C VAL A 279 -14.41 -1.72 -12.79
N PRO A 280 -13.89 -1.06 -11.74
CA PRO A 280 -13.14 -1.75 -10.71
C PRO A 280 -14.06 -2.66 -9.88
N VAL A 281 -13.45 -3.52 -9.08
CA VAL A 281 -14.16 -4.47 -8.22
C VAL A 281 -13.70 -4.33 -6.77
N SER A 282 -14.59 -4.60 -5.82
CA SER A 282 -14.25 -4.68 -4.41
C SER A 282 -15.16 -5.70 -3.71
N PRO A 283 -14.90 -6.06 -2.43
CA PRO A 283 -15.71 -7.06 -1.74
C PRO A 283 -17.20 -6.70 -1.66
N SER A 284 -17.51 -5.40 -1.56
CA SER A 284 -18.86 -4.89 -1.30
C SER A 284 -19.25 -3.67 -2.14
N GLY A 285 -18.48 -3.31 -3.16
CA GLY A 285 -18.74 -2.11 -3.98
C GLY A 285 -18.46 -0.80 -3.24
N VAL A 286 -17.70 -0.85 -2.14
CA VAL A 286 -17.22 0.33 -1.41
C VAL A 286 -16.09 0.97 -2.20
N MET A 287 -16.20 2.27 -2.42
CA MET A 287 -15.25 3.08 -3.18
C MET A 287 -14.05 3.46 -2.32
N ALA A 288 -12.86 3.43 -2.91
CA ALA A 288 -11.66 3.96 -2.28
C ALA A 288 -11.63 5.49 -2.34
N ALA A 289 -10.99 6.13 -1.36
CA ALA A 289 -10.75 7.56 -1.45
C ALA A 289 -9.62 7.85 -2.46
N PRO A 290 -9.63 9.02 -3.14
CA PRO A 290 -8.51 9.46 -3.95
C PRO A 290 -7.21 9.45 -3.16
N ALA A 291 -6.13 8.97 -3.77
CA ALA A 291 -4.84 8.84 -3.10
C ALA A 291 -3.69 9.06 -4.08
N MET A 292 -2.65 9.75 -3.63
CA MET A 292 -1.40 9.92 -4.38
C MET A 292 -1.59 10.50 -5.80
N GLY A 293 -2.59 11.37 -6.00
CA GLY A 293 -2.91 11.97 -7.31
C GLY A 293 -3.69 11.05 -8.26
N GLU A 294 -4.15 9.89 -7.79
CA GLU A 294 -5.04 9.00 -8.52
C GLU A 294 -6.48 9.14 -8.04
N THR A 295 -7.40 9.01 -8.99
CA THR A 295 -8.84 8.94 -8.81
C THR A 295 -9.33 7.57 -9.24
N TYR A 296 -10.44 7.14 -8.65
CA TYR A 296 -10.95 5.77 -8.78
C TYR A 296 -12.42 5.79 -9.17
N ASN A 297 -12.79 4.89 -10.09
CA ASN A 297 -14.18 4.67 -10.47
C ASN A 297 -14.93 3.94 -9.35
N ARG A 298 -16.26 4.07 -9.32
CA ARG A 298 -17.10 3.32 -8.38
C ARG A 298 -16.97 1.82 -8.65
N PRO A 299 -16.55 1.00 -7.66
CA PRO A 299 -16.37 -0.43 -7.88
C PRO A 299 -17.70 -1.18 -7.80
N ARG A 300 -17.75 -2.32 -8.48
CA ARG A 300 -18.81 -3.32 -8.32
C ARG A 300 -18.45 -4.29 -7.20
N ALA A 301 -19.45 -4.80 -6.49
CA ALA A 301 -19.27 -5.90 -5.56
C ALA A 301 -18.95 -7.22 -6.30
N LEU A 302 -17.92 -7.93 -5.82
CA LEU A 302 -17.56 -9.25 -6.34
C LEU A 302 -18.64 -10.30 -6.05
N THR A 303 -18.89 -11.18 -7.00
CA THR A 303 -19.65 -12.42 -6.80
C THR A 303 -18.74 -13.52 -6.25
N GLU A 304 -19.31 -14.57 -5.68
CA GLU A 304 -18.51 -15.71 -5.18
C GLU A 304 -17.67 -16.37 -6.28
N LEU A 305 -18.22 -16.52 -7.50
CA LEU A 305 -17.48 -17.09 -8.63
C LEU A 305 -16.26 -16.25 -9.00
N GLU A 306 -16.36 -14.93 -8.93
CA GLU A 306 -15.24 -14.02 -9.20
C GLU A 306 -14.20 -14.04 -8.09
N ILE A 307 -14.60 -14.26 -6.83
CA ILE A 307 -13.66 -14.46 -5.72
C ILE A 307 -12.83 -15.72 -5.99
N TRP A 308 -13.46 -16.82 -6.40
CA TRP A 308 -12.75 -18.04 -6.78
C TRP A 308 -11.86 -17.87 -8.02
N ASP A 309 -12.30 -17.10 -9.02
CA ASP A 309 -11.47 -16.76 -10.18
C ASP A 309 -10.21 -15.98 -9.78
N ILE A 310 -10.34 -14.99 -8.88
CA ILE A 310 -9.20 -14.23 -8.34
C ILE A 310 -8.25 -15.15 -7.58
N ILE A 311 -8.78 -16.06 -6.73
CA ILE A 311 -7.97 -17.05 -6.02
C ILE A 311 -7.14 -17.90 -7.01
N ASP A 312 -7.76 -18.36 -8.09
CA ASP A 312 -7.08 -19.14 -9.13
C ASP A 312 -6.01 -18.31 -9.86
N ARG A 313 -6.26 -17.03 -10.14
CA ARG A 313 -5.28 -16.12 -10.77
C ARG A 313 -4.03 -15.94 -9.93
N PHE A 314 -4.16 -15.76 -8.62
CA PHE A 314 -3.00 -15.72 -7.72
C PHE A 314 -2.22 -17.05 -7.75
N ALA A 315 -2.90 -18.19 -7.76
CA ALA A 315 -2.27 -19.50 -7.83
C ALA A 315 -1.57 -19.73 -9.19
N TYR A 316 -2.19 -19.33 -10.30
CA TYR A 316 -1.62 -19.39 -11.64
C TYR A 316 -0.37 -18.52 -11.77
N ALA A 317 -0.43 -17.27 -11.29
CA ALA A 317 0.72 -16.38 -11.30
C ALA A 317 1.87 -16.93 -10.45
N SER A 318 1.57 -17.49 -9.28
CA SER A 318 2.56 -18.12 -8.40
C SER A 318 3.24 -19.32 -9.05
N TYR A 319 2.48 -20.18 -9.73
CA TYR A 319 3.02 -21.33 -10.45
C TYR A 319 3.90 -20.90 -11.63
N THR A 320 3.48 -19.87 -12.37
CA THR A 320 4.30 -19.26 -13.44
C THR A 320 5.65 -18.77 -12.90
N LEU A 321 5.65 -18.10 -11.75
CA LEU A 321 6.87 -17.58 -11.12
C LEU A 321 7.77 -18.70 -10.58
N PHE A 322 7.18 -19.78 -10.06
CA PHE A 322 7.91 -20.99 -9.71
C PHE A 322 8.63 -21.58 -10.93
N LEU A 323 7.94 -21.74 -12.06
CA LEU A 323 8.54 -22.22 -13.32
C LEU A 323 9.64 -21.26 -13.84
N ALA A 324 9.50 -19.97 -13.58
CA ALA A 324 10.50 -18.95 -13.89
C ALA A 324 11.70 -18.92 -12.93
N GLY A 325 11.74 -19.77 -11.89
CA GLY A 325 12.88 -19.85 -10.96
C GLY A 325 12.86 -18.80 -9.84
N PHE A 326 11.70 -18.22 -9.52
CA PHE A 326 11.52 -17.47 -8.27
C PHE A 326 11.57 -18.41 -7.06
N ASP A 327 12.02 -17.89 -5.93
CA ASP A 327 12.09 -18.62 -4.67
C ASP A 327 10.74 -18.64 -3.93
N GLY A 328 9.83 -17.74 -4.30
CA GLY A 328 8.52 -17.64 -3.67
C GLY A 328 7.70 -16.44 -4.16
N VAL A 329 6.55 -16.25 -3.52
CA VAL A 329 5.67 -15.10 -3.71
C VAL A 329 5.32 -14.43 -2.39
N GLN A 330 5.06 -13.12 -2.46
CA GLN A 330 4.49 -12.34 -1.38
C GLN A 330 3.09 -11.86 -1.79
N LEU A 331 2.06 -12.16 -1.00
CA LEU A 331 0.72 -11.62 -1.22
C LEU A 331 0.64 -10.19 -0.68
N HIS A 332 0.21 -9.25 -1.52
CA HIS A 332 0.05 -7.86 -1.10
C HIS A 332 -1.32 -7.62 -0.42
N ALA A 333 -1.32 -7.64 0.91
CA ALA A 333 -2.50 -7.38 1.75
C ALA A 333 -2.29 -6.15 2.66
N ALA A 334 -1.78 -5.08 2.04
CA ALA A 334 -1.52 -3.80 2.67
C ALA A 334 -1.94 -2.66 1.72
N HIS A 335 -1.91 -1.43 2.23
CA HIS A 335 -2.13 -0.20 1.46
C HIS A 335 -3.50 -0.11 0.75
N GLY A 336 -4.52 -0.83 1.22
CA GLY A 336 -5.89 -0.68 0.75
C GLY A 336 -6.20 -1.38 -0.58
N TYR A 337 -5.31 -2.21 -1.11
CA TYR A 337 -5.62 -3.09 -2.26
C TYR A 337 -6.63 -4.20 -1.90
N LEU A 338 -7.02 -5.03 -2.87
CA LEU A 338 -8.16 -5.95 -2.75
C LEU A 338 -8.10 -6.83 -1.49
N LEU A 339 -6.96 -7.44 -1.17
CA LEU A 339 -6.86 -8.29 0.02
C LEU A 339 -7.06 -7.49 1.32
N THR A 340 -6.59 -6.24 1.37
CA THR A 340 -6.87 -5.33 2.51
C THR A 340 -8.36 -4.98 2.55
N GLN A 341 -8.99 -4.77 1.39
CA GLN A 341 -10.42 -4.48 1.31
C GLN A 341 -11.24 -5.64 1.87
N PHE A 342 -10.84 -6.89 1.64
CA PHE A 342 -11.49 -8.05 2.27
C PHE A 342 -11.29 -8.09 3.78
N LEU A 343 -10.09 -7.75 4.27
CA LEU A 343 -9.77 -7.77 5.70
C LEU A 343 -10.49 -6.68 6.51
N SER A 344 -10.73 -5.52 5.91
CA SER A 344 -11.26 -4.36 6.62
C SER A 344 -12.79 -4.38 6.70
N PRO A 345 -13.40 -4.34 7.90
CA PRO A 345 -14.85 -4.32 8.06
C PRO A 345 -15.51 -3.04 7.51
N LEU A 346 -14.73 -1.99 7.18
CA LEU A 346 -15.23 -0.78 6.53
C LEU A 346 -15.46 -0.96 5.02
N THR A 347 -14.79 -1.91 4.40
CA THR A 347 -14.85 -2.14 2.94
C THR A 347 -15.42 -3.51 2.57
N ASN A 348 -15.39 -4.46 3.50
CA ASN A 348 -16.06 -5.75 3.41
C ASN A 348 -17.30 -5.81 4.31
N LEU A 349 -18.44 -5.49 3.70
CA LEU A 349 -19.78 -5.51 4.30
C LEU A 349 -20.54 -6.80 3.99
N ARG A 350 -19.84 -7.85 3.53
CA ARG A 350 -20.47 -9.12 3.14
C ARG A 350 -21.00 -9.86 4.35
N THR A 351 -22.12 -10.55 4.15
CA THR A 351 -22.78 -11.42 5.14
C THR A 351 -22.66 -12.91 4.81
N ASP A 352 -21.95 -13.24 3.72
CA ASP A 352 -21.65 -14.61 3.33
C ASP A 352 -20.30 -15.09 3.93
N ALA A 353 -19.81 -16.24 3.46
CA ALA A 353 -18.60 -16.86 3.99
C ALA A 353 -17.30 -16.03 3.76
N TRP A 354 -17.36 -14.92 3.02
CA TRP A 354 -16.22 -14.06 2.70
C TRP A 354 -16.21 -12.75 3.49
N GLY A 355 -17.12 -12.58 4.47
CA GLY A 355 -17.21 -11.39 5.32
C GLY A 355 -17.52 -11.73 6.79
N GLY A 356 -17.99 -10.73 7.54
CA GLY A 356 -18.30 -10.88 8.96
C GLY A 356 -17.05 -10.89 9.84
N ALA A 357 -16.86 -11.94 10.64
CA ALA A 357 -15.72 -12.09 11.55
C ALA A 357 -14.38 -12.21 10.78
N LEU A 358 -13.25 -12.08 11.50
CA LEU A 358 -11.93 -12.06 10.88
C LEU A 358 -11.67 -13.30 10.02
N GLU A 359 -12.18 -14.47 10.44
CA GLU A 359 -12.04 -15.74 9.74
C GLU A 359 -12.68 -15.69 8.35
N GLY A 360 -13.88 -15.10 8.24
CA GLY A 360 -14.56 -14.93 6.94
C GLY A 360 -13.87 -13.88 6.07
N ARG A 361 -13.43 -12.76 6.68
CA ARG A 361 -12.70 -11.69 6.01
C ARG A 361 -11.31 -12.12 5.49
N ALA A 362 -10.62 -12.96 6.24
CA ALA A 362 -9.30 -13.51 5.89
C ALA A 362 -9.39 -14.71 4.93
N LYS A 363 -10.57 -15.31 4.77
CA LYS A 363 -10.77 -16.55 4.01
C LYS A 363 -10.18 -16.51 2.61
N ILE A 364 -10.39 -15.42 1.86
CA ILE A 364 -9.82 -15.27 0.50
C ILE A 364 -8.30 -15.43 0.50
N MET A 365 -7.61 -14.85 1.48
CA MET A 365 -6.16 -14.92 1.58
C MET A 365 -5.70 -16.34 1.91
N LEU A 366 -6.37 -17.01 2.84
CA LEU A 366 -6.06 -18.39 3.20
C LEU A 366 -6.33 -19.35 2.04
N GLU A 367 -7.40 -19.14 1.27
CA GLU A 367 -7.69 -19.91 0.07
C GLU A 367 -6.66 -19.66 -1.06
N ILE A 368 -6.14 -18.44 -1.19
CA ILE A 368 -4.99 -18.16 -2.08
C ILE A 368 -3.77 -18.97 -1.64
N VAL A 369 -3.42 -18.95 -0.35
CA VAL A 369 -2.29 -19.74 0.18
C VAL A 369 -2.50 -21.23 -0.12
N ASN A 370 -3.69 -21.76 0.16
CA ASN A 370 -4.03 -23.16 -0.11
C ASN A 370 -3.94 -23.49 -1.61
N ALA A 371 -4.44 -22.62 -2.48
CA ALA A 371 -4.40 -22.80 -3.93
C ALA A 371 -2.95 -22.80 -4.46
N ILE A 372 -2.08 -21.93 -3.96
CA ILE A 372 -0.66 -21.92 -4.30
C ILE A 372 0.00 -23.21 -3.82
N ARG A 373 -0.28 -23.68 -2.59
CA ARG A 373 0.27 -24.93 -2.04
C ARG A 373 -0.15 -26.17 -2.82
N ARG A 374 -1.31 -26.14 -3.50
CA ARG A 374 -1.74 -27.22 -4.41
C ARG A 374 -0.95 -27.24 -5.73
N ARG A 375 -0.42 -26.11 -6.18
CA ARG A 375 0.28 -25.98 -7.49
C ARG A 375 1.80 -25.94 -7.38
N CYS A 376 2.34 -25.42 -6.29
CA CYS A 376 3.77 -25.25 -6.08
C CYS A 376 4.31 -26.23 -5.03
N PRO A 377 5.59 -26.66 -5.14
CA PRO A 377 6.21 -27.52 -4.13
C PRO A 377 6.29 -26.79 -2.77
N SER A 378 6.40 -27.57 -1.68
CA SER A 378 6.52 -27.01 -0.32
C SER A 378 7.76 -26.12 -0.14
N SER A 379 8.80 -26.33 -0.94
CA SER A 379 10.00 -25.49 -0.97
C SER A 379 9.78 -24.10 -1.58
N PHE A 380 8.65 -23.85 -2.24
CA PHE A 380 8.31 -22.52 -2.76
C PHE A 380 7.78 -21.63 -1.63
N SER A 381 8.48 -20.54 -1.31
CA SER A 381 8.12 -19.67 -0.19
C SER A 381 6.81 -18.93 -0.45
N ILE A 382 5.96 -18.82 0.57
CA ILE A 382 4.80 -17.92 0.55
C ILE A 382 4.95 -16.95 1.72
N SER A 383 4.81 -15.66 1.44
CA SER A 383 4.82 -14.60 2.43
C SER A 383 3.65 -13.64 2.22
N VAL A 384 3.39 -12.77 3.20
CA VAL A 384 2.30 -11.79 3.10
C VAL A 384 2.79 -10.43 3.60
N LYS A 385 2.50 -9.36 2.86
CA LYS A 385 2.68 -7.99 3.34
C LYS A 385 1.37 -7.47 3.92
N LEU A 386 1.40 -7.01 5.17
CA LEU A 386 0.22 -6.62 5.95
C LEU A 386 0.33 -5.20 6.49
N ASN A 387 -0.82 -4.55 6.65
CA ASN A 387 -0.92 -3.37 7.50
C ASN A 387 -0.81 -3.79 8.97
N SER A 388 -0.08 -3.00 9.77
CA SER A 388 -0.15 -3.09 11.23
C SER A 388 -1.54 -2.69 11.76
N GLN A 389 -2.20 -1.73 11.10
CA GLN A 389 -3.62 -1.39 11.24
C GLN A 389 -4.01 -0.37 10.15
N ASP A 390 -5.31 -0.15 9.96
CA ASP A 390 -5.83 0.84 8.99
C ASP A 390 -5.85 2.28 9.54
N PHE A 391 -5.66 2.48 10.86
CA PHE A 391 -5.80 3.78 11.55
C PHE A 391 -7.15 4.50 11.32
N LEU A 392 -8.19 3.73 10.98
CA LEU A 392 -9.56 4.20 10.82
C LEU A 392 -10.43 3.64 11.94
N VAL A 393 -11.32 4.48 12.48
CA VAL A 393 -12.27 4.05 13.52
C VAL A 393 -13.18 2.97 12.93
N GLY A 394 -13.18 1.80 13.57
CA GLY A 394 -13.94 0.64 13.10
C GLY A 394 -13.33 -0.07 11.90
N GLY A 395 -12.07 0.20 11.52
CA GLY A 395 -11.31 -0.49 10.48
C GLY A 395 -10.55 -1.72 10.98
N PHE A 396 -9.61 -2.22 10.16
CA PHE A 396 -8.73 -3.33 10.53
C PHE A 396 -7.80 -2.93 11.67
N THR A 397 -7.87 -3.65 12.79
CA THR A 397 -7.18 -3.29 14.04
C THR A 397 -5.83 -3.99 14.20
N ALA A 398 -5.02 -3.54 15.16
CA ALA A 398 -3.78 -4.23 15.53
C ALA A 398 -4.04 -5.66 16.03
N ASP A 399 -5.14 -5.89 16.77
CA ASP A 399 -5.51 -7.22 17.25
C ASP A 399 -5.98 -8.12 16.09
N ASP A 400 -6.71 -7.59 15.09
CA ASP A 400 -7.00 -8.33 13.86
C ASP A 400 -5.71 -8.71 13.11
N SER A 401 -4.74 -7.79 13.04
CA SER A 401 -3.45 -8.04 12.39
C SER A 401 -2.64 -9.14 13.10
N LEU A 402 -2.61 -9.13 14.44
CA LEU A 402 -1.98 -10.17 15.25
C LEU A 402 -2.68 -11.52 15.05
N ALA A 403 -4.00 -11.58 15.14
CA ALA A 403 -4.78 -12.80 14.93
C ALA A 403 -4.62 -13.35 13.51
N LEU A 404 -4.58 -12.47 12.49
CA LEU A 404 -4.29 -12.86 11.12
C LEU A 404 -2.89 -13.46 10.98
N CYS A 405 -1.87 -12.90 11.63
CA CYS A 405 -0.52 -13.48 11.59
C CYS A 405 -0.51 -14.91 12.17
N VAL A 406 -1.26 -15.18 13.23
CA VAL A 406 -1.41 -16.54 13.77
C VAL A 406 -2.07 -17.49 12.78
N LEU A 407 -3.15 -17.05 12.10
CA LEU A 407 -3.78 -17.83 11.03
C LEU A 407 -2.81 -18.13 9.89
N LEU A 408 -2.00 -17.14 9.48
CA LEU A 408 -0.99 -17.32 8.43
C LEU A 408 0.11 -18.31 8.84
N GLU A 409 0.56 -18.30 10.10
CA GLU A 409 1.50 -19.30 10.61
C GLU A 409 0.93 -20.72 10.53
N GLN A 410 -0.36 -20.91 10.89
CA GLN A 410 -1.05 -22.19 10.78
C GLN A 410 -1.14 -22.69 9.33
N HIS A 411 -1.13 -21.78 8.35
CA HIS A 411 -1.11 -22.07 6.92
C HIS A 411 0.31 -22.12 6.31
N ASN A 412 1.35 -22.24 7.15
CA ASN A 412 2.75 -22.39 6.74
C ASN A 412 3.26 -21.22 5.87
N VAL A 413 2.93 -19.99 6.27
CA VAL A 413 3.49 -18.76 5.67
C VAL A 413 4.86 -18.47 6.28
N ASP A 414 5.90 -18.39 5.43
CA ASP A 414 7.30 -18.29 5.85
C ASP A 414 7.62 -16.99 6.58
N PHE A 415 7.10 -15.87 6.08
CA PHE A 415 7.27 -14.58 6.71
C PHE A 415 6.12 -13.63 6.44
N VAL A 416 5.92 -12.69 7.37
CA VAL A 416 5.07 -11.53 7.19
C VAL A 416 5.92 -10.27 7.09
N GLU A 417 5.57 -9.36 6.19
CA GLU A 417 6.16 -8.03 6.13
C GLU A 417 5.18 -7.01 6.68
N ILE A 418 5.58 -6.33 7.76
CA ILE A 418 4.73 -5.34 8.42
C ILE A 418 4.98 -3.96 7.83
N SER A 419 3.91 -3.34 7.33
CA SER A 419 3.87 -1.95 6.84
C SER A 419 3.02 -1.06 7.75
N GLY A 420 3.35 0.23 7.80
CA GLY A 420 2.61 1.23 8.58
C GLY A 420 1.60 2.02 7.76
N GLY A 421 0.35 1.56 7.65
CA GLY A 421 -0.83 2.35 7.25
C GLY A 421 -1.44 2.05 5.86
N THR A 422 -2.64 2.57 5.62
CA THR A 422 -3.37 2.59 4.32
C THR A 422 -3.20 3.95 3.64
N TYR A 423 -3.37 4.05 2.31
CA TYR A 423 -3.33 5.35 1.63
C TYR A 423 -4.34 6.36 2.22
N ASP A 424 -5.52 5.89 2.61
CA ASP A 424 -6.58 6.71 3.22
C ASP A 424 -6.21 7.25 4.61
N SER A 425 -5.42 6.51 5.40
CA SER A 425 -4.92 6.97 6.72
C SER A 425 -3.57 7.68 6.65
N MET A 426 -2.84 7.53 5.55
CA MET A 426 -1.55 8.20 5.33
C MET A 426 -1.72 9.69 5.03
N LEU A 427 -2.90 10.16 4.66
CA LEU A 427 -3.20 11.60 4.51
C LEU A 427 -3.24 12.32 5.88
N ASP A 428 -3.73 11.68 6.94
CA ASP A 428 -3.79 12.28 8.28
C ASP A 428 -2.53 12.01 9.14
N ALA A 429 -1.87 10.86 8.94
CA ALA A 429 -0.80 10.38 9.84
C ALA A 429 0.57 11.08 9.70
N PHE A 430 0.72 12.08 8.82
CA PHE A 430 2.02 12.71 8.50
C PHE A 430 2.07 14.23 8.66
N THR A 431 1.01 14.87 9.16
CA THR A 431 0.94 16.33 9.29
C THR A 431 1.68 16.90 10.52
N HIS A 432 2.26 16.09 11.41
CA HIS A 432 2.81 16.59 12.68
C HIS A 432 4.18 16.01 13.06
N SER A 433 5.23 16.84 12.97
CA SER A 433 6.52 16.93 13.73
C SER A 433 7.28 15.67 14.20
N ARG A 434 8.52 15.86 14.69
CA ARG A 434 9.42 14.83 15.28
C ARG A 434 8.79 13.98 16.39
N GLU A 435 7.65 14.38 16.95
CA GLU A 435 6.89 13.64 17.96
C GLU A 435 6.10 12.46 17.36
N SER A 436 5.62 12.57 16.11
CA SER A 436 4.93 11.47 15.42
C SER A 436 5.88 10.30 15.11
N THR A 437 7.15 10.60 14.79
CA THR A 437 8.18 9.58 14.55
C THR A 437 8.42 8.75 15.81
N ARG A 438 8.58 9.37 16.99
CA ARG A 438 8.78 8.66 18.26
C ARG A 438 7.57 7.84 18.68
N LYS A 439 6.35 8.36 18.50
CA LYS A 439 5.10 7.61 18.77
C LYS A 439 4.94 6.42 17.85
N ARG A 440 5.33 6.58 16.57
CA ARG A 440 5.28 5.51 15.57
C ARG A 440 6.33 4.43 15.85
N GLU A 441 7.55 4.82 16.22
CA GLU A 441 8.61 3.90 16.65
C GLU A 441 8.16 3.09 17.89
N ALA A 442 7.63 3.76 18.92
CA ALA A 442 7.09 3.09 20.11
C ALA A 442 5.92 2.15 19.79
N TYR A 443 5.01 2.55 18.90
CA TYR A 443 3.91 1.71 18.43
C TYR A 443 4.40 0.45 17.71
N PHE A 444 5.37 0.59 16.79
CA PHE A 444 5.93 -0.55 16.08
C PHE A 444 6.65 -1.51 17.02
N ILE A 445 7.33 -0.99 18.04
CA ILE A 445 7.96 -1.82 19.08
C ILE A 445 6.89 -2.62 19.82
N GLU A 446 5.82 -1.99 20.33
CA GLU A 446 4.75 -2.69 21.04
C GLU A 446 4.06 -3.75 20.16
N PHE A 447 3.76 -3.41 18.91
CA PHE A 447 3.18 -4.34 17.94
C PHE A 447 4.11 -5.54 17.71
N SER A 448 5.40 -5.27 17.50
CA SER A 448 6.41 -6.31 17.25
C SER A 448 6.58 -7.22 18.46
N GLU A 449 6.61 -6.67 19.69
CA GLU A 449 6.66 -7.46 20.92
C GLU A 449 5.43 -8.38 21.06
N LYS A 450 4.22 -7.87 20.81
CA LYS A 450 2.99 -8.67 20.84
C LYS A 450 3.01 -9.77 19.78
N LEU A 451 3.43 -9.42 18.56
CA LEU A 451 3.53 -10.36 17.45
C LEU A 451 4.50 -11.50 17.75
N ARG A 452 5.67 -11.18 18.32
CA ARG A 452 6.68 -12.18 18.73
C ARG A 452 6.19 -13.13 19.81
N ARG A 453 5.31 -12.70 20.70
CA ARG A 453 4.71 -13.59 21.71
C ARG A 453 3.71 -14.58 21.12
N GLN A 454 3.17 -14.29 19.94
CA GLN A 454 2.13 -15.10 19.30
C GLN A 454 2.67 -15.99 18.16
N LEU A 455 3.70 -15.55 17.46
CA LEU A 455 4.36 -16.32 16.40
C LEU A 455 5.47 -17.20 16.95
N THR A 456 5.47 -18.48 16.55
CA THR A 456 6.48 -19.46 16.98
C THR A 456 7.52 -19.78 15.91
N LYS A 457 7.18 -19.57 14.63
CA LYS A 457 7.96 -20.00 13.47
C LYS A 457 8.08 -18.90 12.41
N THR A 458 6.95 -18.35 11.97
CA THR A 458 6.85 -17.36 10.89
C THR A 458 7.76 -16.17 11.19
N LYS A 459 8.56 -15.78 10.19
CA LYS A 459 9.52 -14.69 10.33
C LYS A 459 8.86 -13.33 10.12
N VAL A 460 9.48 -12.29 10.68
CA VAL A 460 9.00 -10.92 10.58
C VAL A 460 9.98 -10.07 9.78
N VAL A 461 9.51 -9.46 8.70
CA VAL A 461 10.20 -8.39 7.99
C VAL A 461 9.60 -7.07 8.43
N LEU A 462 10.43 -6.12 8.86
CA LEU A 462 9.98 -4.78 9.19
C LEU A 462 10.50 -3.77 8.16
N THR A 463 9.58 -3.04 7.55
CA THR A 463 9.88 -2.00 6.54
C THR A 463 9.35 -0.67 7.04
N GLY A 464 10.23 0.30 7.32
CA GLY A 464 9.81 1.50 8.04
C GLY A 464 10.82 2.65 8.10
N GLY A 465 11.46 2.99 6.97
CA GLY A 465 12.33 4.18 6.91
C GLY A 465 13.71 4.03 7.55
N PHE A 466 14.20 2.80 7.70
CA PHE A 466 15.57 2.52 8.15
C PHE A 466 16.61 3.19 7.27
N LYS A 467 17.50 3.97 7.91
CA LYS A 467 18.58 4.71 7.24
C LYS A 467 19.97 4.41 7.80
N THR A 468 20.08 3.74 8.95
CA THR A 468 21.37 3.50 9.64
C THR A 468 21.59 2.02 9.92
N ALA A 469 22.82 1.55 9.75
CA ALA A 469 23.21 0.18 10.12
C ALA A 469 22.91 -0.11 11.60
N GLY A 470 23.22 0.84 12.49
CA GLY A 470 22.90 0.72 13.92
C GLY A 470 21.40 0.56 14.21
N GLY A 471 20.55 1.34 13.53
CA GLY A 471 19.08 1.22 13.71
C GLY A 471 18.52 -0.09 13.15
N MET A 472 19.10 -0.59 12.05
CA MET A 472 18.75 -1.90 11.49
C MET A 472 19.14 -3.05 12.44
N ALA A 473 20.35 -3.00 12.99
CA ALA A 473 20.86 -4.00 13.91
C ALA A 473 20.09 -4.01 15.23
N GLN A 474 19.85 -2.83 15.81
CA GLN A 474 19.08 -2.68 17.03
C GLN A 474 17.69 -3.32 16.90
N ALA A 475 17.00 -3.10 15.78
CA ALA A 475 15.69 -3.72 15.53
C ALA A 475 15.73 -5.26 15.50
N ILE A 476 16.85 -5.86 15.07
CA ILE A 476 17.02 -7.31 15.06
C ILE A 476 17.41 -7.81 16.46
N ASP A 477 18.35 -7.14 17.11
CA ASP A 477 18.88 -7.53 18.42
C ASP A 477 17.82 -7.40 19.53
N ASP A 478 16.95 -6.39 19.42
CA ASP A 478 15.76 -6.23 20.29
C ASP A 478 14.64 -7.24 19.96
N GLY A 479 14.82 -8.04 18.92
CA GLY A 479 13.84 -9.02 18.47
C GLY A 479 12.62 -8.43 17.77
N ALA A 480 12.59 -7.12 17.45
CA ALA A 480 11.47 -6.48 16.77
C ALA A 480 11.21 -7.08 15.37
N CYS A 481 12.26 -7.51 14.67
CA CYS A 481 12.12 -8.24 13.42
C CYS A 481 13.22 -9.28 13.21
N ASP A 482 13.01 -10.18 12.24
CA ASP A 482 14.05 -11.10 11.77
C ASP A 482 14.84 -10.48 10.61
N PHE A 483 14.18 -9.63 9.82
CA PHE A 483 14.74 -8.99 8.64
C PHE A 483 14.36 -7.51 8.57
N VAL A 484 15.22 -6.71 7.95
CA VAL A 484 14.97 -5.30 7.71
C VAL A 484 14.74 -5.03 6.23
N GLY A 485 13.56 -4.51 5.91
CA GLY A 485 13.19 -4.10 4.56
C GLY A 485 13.59 -2.67 4.24
N LEU A 486 14.26 -2.49 3.10
CA LEU A 486 14.71 -1.22 2.54
C LEU A 486 14.01 -0.99 1.20
N ALA A 487 13.24 0.10 1.10
CA ALA A 487 12.53 0.50 -0.12
C ALA A 487 13.21 1.73 -0.76
N ARG A 488 12.75 2.94 -0.46
CA ARG A 488 13.27 4.20 -1.04
C ARG A 488 14.78 4.34 -0.96
N THR A 489 15.41 3.85 0.11
CA THR A 489 16.86 3.82 0.26
C THR A 489 17.55 3.03 -0.87
N THR A 490 16.97 1.93 -1.34
CA THR A 490 17.54 1.13 -2.44
C THR A 490 17.24 1.73 -3.82
N ALA A 491 16.26 2.63 -3.94
CA ALA A 491 16.12 3.43 -5.16
C ALA A 491 17.24 4.47 -5.24
N ALA A 492 17.52 5.17 -4.14
CA ALA A 492 18.58 6.18 -4.08
C ALA A 492 20.00 5.59 -4.09
N GLU A 493 20.18 4.42 -3.46
CA GLU A 493 21.46 3.73 -3.35
C GLU A 493 21.26 2.21 -3.52
N PRO A 494 21.18 1.72 -4.77
CA PRO A 494 20.92 0.30 -5.05
C PRO A 494 21.88 -0.66 -4.37
N ARG A 495 23.12 -0.22 -4.14
CA ARG A 495 24.23 -1.00 -3.58
C ARG A 495 24.38 -0.83 -2.05
N ILE A 496 23.49 -0.10 -1.38
CA ILE A 496 23.64 0.25 0.05
C ILE A 496 23.79 -0.97 0.95
N GLY A 497 23.08 -2.07 0.64
CA GLY A 497 23.18 -3.31 1.41
C GLY A 497 24.60 -3.85 1.47
N ALA A 498 25.28 -3.94 0.33
CA ALA A 498 26.67 -4.41 0.25
C ALA A 498 27.62 -3.48 1.00
N SER A 499 27.41 -2.17 0.91
CA SER A 499 28.22 -1.18 1.63
C SER A 499 28.03 -1.28 3.15
N ILE A 500 26.80 -1.47 3.65
CA ILE A 500 26.51 -1.69 5.06
C ILE A 500 27.12 -3.02 5.53
N LEU A 501 26.86 -4.10 4.81
CA LEU A 501 27.39 -5.42 5.14
C LEU A 501 28.91 -5.42 5.15
N ALA A 502 29.58 -4.67 4.28
CA ALA A 502 31.04 -4.57 4.21
C ALA A 502 31.65 -3.43 5.05
N THR A 503 30.90 -2.84 5.99
CA THR A 503 31.35 -1.73 6.87
C THR A 503 31.88 -0.50 6.12
N ARG A 504 31.52 -0.32 4.84
CA ARG A 504 31.96 0.83 4.02
C ARG A 504 31.15 2.09 4.30
N THR A 505 29.91 1.91 4.78
CA THR A 505 29.06 2.99 5.30
C THR A 505 28.21 2.47 6.43
N THR A 506 27.83 3.37 7.34
CA THR A 506 26.92 3.08 8.46
C THR A 506 25.56 3.73 8.27
N ARG A 507 25.36 4.50 7.20
CA ARG A 507 24.12 5.24 6.92
C ARG A 507 23.90 5.44 5.43
N ALA A 508 22.64 5.48 5.03
CA ALA A 508 22.21 5.97 3.73
C ALA A 508 22.49 7.47 3.54
N ARG A 509 22.71 7.88 2.30
CA ARG A 509 22.84 9.28 1.92
C ARG A 509 21.61 10.07 2.37
N PRO A 510 21.81 11.31 2.89
CA PRO A 510 20.70 12.20 3.16
C PRO A 510 20.00 12.60 1.86
N THR A 511 18.75 13.02 1.95
CA THR A 511 18.00 13.60 0.83
C THR A 511 17.57 15.00 1.21
N LEU A 512 17.67 15.92 0.24
CA LEU A 512 17.16 17.28 0.34
C LEU A 512 15.69 17.38 -0.10
N ILE A 513 15.10 16.27 -0.58
CA ILE A 513 13.66 16.21 -0.82
C ILE A 513 12.93 16.30 0.54
N PRO A 514 11.93 17.19 0.69
CA PRO A 514 11.17 17.30 1.93
C PRO A 514 10.57 15.97 2.37
N ASP A 515 10.38 15.79 3.68
CA ASP A 515 9.81 14.56 4.26
C ASP A 515 8.29 14.52 4.09
N HIS A 516 7.87 14.50 2.82
CA HIS A 516 6.49 14.37 2.37
C HIS A 516 6.38 13.11 1.52
N ILE A 517 5.41 12.23 1.82
CA ILE A 517 5.32 10.91 1.18
C ILE A 517 5.19 10.98 -0.33
N GLY A 518 4.40 11.93 -0.86
CA GLY A 518 4.25 12.15 -2.30
C GLY A 518 5.57 12.54 -2.97
N LEU A 519 6.33 13.46 -2.36
CA LEU A 519 7.60 13.94 -2.92
C LEU A 519 8.67 12.85 -2.86
N GLN A 520 8.77 12.14 -1.74
CA GLN A 520 9.71 11.03 -1.56
C GLN A 520 9.41 9.86 -2.51
N THR A 521 8.12 9.61 -2.79
CA THR A 521 7.70 8.59 -3.75
C THR A 521 8.02 9.03 -5.18
N GLY A 522 7.73 10.28 -5.55
CA GLY A 522 8.11 10.86 -6.84
C GLY A 522 9.64 10.80 -7.08
N ALA A 523 10.43 11.13 -6.07
CA ALA A 523 11.88 11.04 -6.12
C ALA A 523 12.36 9.59 -6.38
N ALA A 524 11.75 8.61 -5.69
CA ALA A 524 12.07 7.20 -5.92
C ALA A 524 11.71 6.74 -7.34
N PHE A 525 10.61 7.23 -7.93
CA PHE A 525 10.28 6.94 -9.33
C PHE A 525 11.33 7.47 -10.31
N VAL A 526 11.82 8.70 -10.10
CA VAL A 526 12.91 9.26 -10.92
C VAL A 526 14.15 8.37 -10.85
N GLN A 527 14.54 7.96 -9.64
CA GLN A 527 15.71 7.12 -9.41
C GLN A 527 15.56 5.72 -10.04
N ILE A 528 14.39 5.09 -9.90
CA ILE A 528 14.07 3.81 -10.54
C ILE A 528 14.16 3.94 -12.06
N LYS A 529 13.61 5.02 -12.63
CA LYS A 529 13.67 5.28 -14.07
C LYS A 529 15.10 5.49 -14.55
N ASP A 530 15.92 6.22 -13.82
CA ASP A 530 17.34 6.41 -14.16
C ASP A 530 18.08 5.07 -14.24
N ILE A 531 17.96 4.23 -13.21
CA ILE A 531 18.58 2.90 -13.19
C ILE A 531 18.06 2.04 -14.34
N GLY A 532 16.74 2.04 -14.56
CA GLY A 532 16.11 1.32 -15.66
C GLY A 532 16.60 1.78 -17.04
N GLU A 533 16.99 3.04 -17.19
CA GLU A 533 17.59 3.60 -18.41
C GLU A 533 19.12 3.45 -18.47
N GLY A 534 19.72 2.76 -17.50
CA GLY A 534 21.17 2.50 -17.44
C GLY A 534 21.99 3.68 -16.93
N ARG A 535 21.36 4.67 -16.29
CA ARG A 535 22.03 5.78 -15.62
C ARG A 535 22.21 5.49 -14.13
N GLU A 536 23.14 6.20 -13.51
CA GLU A 536 23.22 6.26 -12.04
C GLU A 536 21.97 6.95 -11.47
N ALA A 537 21.49 6.49 -10.32
CA ALA A 537 20.32 7.06 -9.68
C ALA A 537 20.55 8.54 -9.32
N THR A 538 19.59 9.41 -9.65
CA THR A 538 19.66 10.83 -9.30
C THR A 538 19.94 11.03 -7.80
N ASP A 539 20.98 11.81 -7.51
CA ASP A 539 21.47 12.05 -6.16
C ASP A 539 20.83 13.29 -5.55
N PHE A 540 19.70 13.09 -4.86
CA PHE A 540 19.00 14.17 -4.17
C PHE A 540 19.68 14.67 -2.89
N SER A 541 20.89 14.21 -2.56
CA SER A 541 21.73 14.91 -1.57
C SER A 541 22.35 16.19 -2.16
N LYS A 542 22.36 16.32 -3.48
CA LYS A 542 22.90 17.46 -4.21
C LYS A 542 21.84 18.56 -4.38
N PRO A 543 22.12 19.81 -3.98
CA PRO A 543 21.16 20.92 -4.07
C PRO A 543 20.61 21.15 -5.48
N GLU A 544 21.43 21.00 -6.51
CA GLU A 544 21.06 21.22 -7.90
C GLU A 544 20.01 20.21 -8.39
N GLU A 545 20.16 18.93 -8.07
CA GLU A 545 19.22 17.88 -8.47
C GLU A 545 17.92 17.97 -7.68
N ALA A 546 18.01 18.23 -6.37
CA ALA A 546 16.84 18.45 -5.53
C ALA A 546 16.03 19.67 -5.98
N THR A 547 16.70 20.78 -6.27
CA THR A 547 16.04 22.01 -6.77
C THR A 547 15.38 21.74 -8.11
N LYS A 548 16.09 21.14 -9.07
CA LYS A 548 15.53 20.78 -10.38
C LYS A 548 14.26 19.93 -10.28
N PHE A 549 14.26 18.92 -9.40
CA PHE A 549 13.09 18.08 -9.17
C PHE A 549 11.93 18.87 -8.55
N LEU A 550 12.20 19.71 -7.54
CA LEU A 550 11.17 20.51 -6.88
C LEU A 550 10.59 21.59 -7.82
N THR A 551 11.43 22.21 -8.67
CA THR A 551 10.99 23.18 -9.70
C THR A 551 10.12 22.49 -10.75
N ALA A 552 10.49 21.28 -11.20
CA ALA A 552 9.67 20.51 -12.15
C ALA A 552 8.28 20.17 -11.60
N LEU A 553 8.13 20.12 -10.28
CA LEU A 553 6.85 19.93 -9.59
C LEU A 553 6.14 21.25 -9.20
N GLY A 554 6.71 22.40 -9.54
CA GLY A 554 6.16 23.72 -9.18
C GLY A 554 6.21 24.03 -7.68
N ILE A 555 7.04 23.32 -6.90
CA ILE A 555 7.17 23.51 -5.45
C ILE A 555 8.11 24.68 -5.12
N VAL A 556 9.11 24.91 -5.96
CA VAL A 556 10.03 26.05 -5.86
C VAL A 556 10.12 26.76 -7.21
N ALA A 557 10.34 28.08 -7.15
CA ALA A 557 10.36 28.96 -8.31
C ALA A 557 11.61 28.79 -9.20
#